data_AF-U9T970-F1
#
_entry.id   AF-U9T970-F1
#
_cell.length_a   1.000
_cell.length_b   1.000
_cell.length_c   1.000
_cell.angle_alpha   90.00
_cell.angle_beta   90.00
_cell.angle_gamma   90.00
#
_symmetry.space_group_name_H-M   'P 1'
#
loop_
_entity.id
_entity.type
_entity.pdbx_description
1 polymer ?
#
loop_
_entity_poly.entity_id
_entity_poly.type
_entity_poly.pdbx_seq_one_letter_code
_entity_poly.pdbx_strand_id
1 'polypeptide(L)'
;MISKNLIFLLPILVLLLNQVYVNAVAQDYVPRNIDIERSPKNILVGSYVGGRSHLKPMLDVATILIERGHNVILLTTGNYEPSSEYPGLKQITLGPKYLTAKNRDIQEDVDYRSLARVMELTTAAYNVNYEKFKNAAKENNIDLFICDAFVNQPCIDVANNLNKPVVGFTSFMQLMEPKPYKSDPVFGCNISLENEPFFERFRCALVQPLQIAYAYRPFTRQLNDIRDQMNIKSVSGKVSLALIDTFFGFEVIYIL
;
A
#
# COMPACT_ATOMS: atom_id res chain seq x y z
N MET A 1 -39.46 -24.97 30.43
CA MET A 1 -38.64 -23.76 30.68
C MET A 1 -37.32 -23.90 29.94
N ILE A 2 -37.34 -23.81 28.60
CA ILE A 2 -36.17 -23.95 27.73
C ILE A 2 -36.26 -22.82 26.70
N SER A 3 -35.77 -21.63 27.02
CA SER A 3 -35.75 -20.52 26.05
C SER A 3 -34.75 -19.40 26.36
N LYS A 4 -33.64 -19.70 27.05
CA LYS A 4 -32.59 -18.70 27.30
C LYS A 4 -31.17 -19.11 26.90
N ASN A 5 -30.97 -20.35 26.41
CA ASN A 5 -29.63 -20.86 26.05
C ASN A 5 -29.33 -20.88 24.54
N LEU A 6 -30.27 -20.51 23.66
CA LEU A 6 -30.02 -20.53 22.21
C LEU A 6 -29.10 -19.40 21.73
N ILE A 7 -29.10 -18.25 22.41
CA ILE A 7 -28.30 -17.07 22.00
C ILE A 7 -26.79 -17.32 22.19
N PHE A 8 -26.41 -18.13 23.18
CA PHE A 8 -25.01 -18.50 23.43
C PHE A 8 -24.45 -19.53 22.43
N LEU A 9 -25.30 -20.27 21.72
CA LEU A 9 -24.88 -21.24 20.72
C LEU A 9 -24.61 -20.60 19.34
N LEU A 10 -25.21 -19.44 19.07
CA LEU A 10 -25.01 -18.68 17.84
C LEU A 10 -23.56 -18.22 17.60
N PRO A 11 -22.83 -17.62 18.57
CA PRO A 11 -21.43 -17.25 18.36
C PRO A 11 -20.52 -18.47 18.19
N ILE A 12 -20.85 -19.60 18.83
CA ILE A 12 -20.11 -20.86 18.68
C ILE A 12 -20.33 -21.44 17.27
N LEU A 13 -21.55 -21.36 16.74
CA LEU A 13 -21.86 -21.78 15.37
C LEU A 13 -21.15 -20.87 14.34
N VAL A 14 -21.06 -19.57 14.59
CA VAL A 14 -20.29 -18.62 13.74
C VAL A 14 -18.78 -18.91 13.81
N LEU A 15 -18.25 -19.32 14.97
CA LEU A 15 -16.85 -19.76 15.11
C LEU A 15 -16.58 -21.08 14.38
N LEU A 16 -17.52 -22.03 14.40
CA LEU A 16 -17.40 -23.32 13.71
C LEU A 16 -17.57 -23.20 12.19
N LEU A 17 -18.40 -22.28 11.71
CA LEU A 17 -18.56 -21.99 10.27
C LEU A 17 -17.35 -21.25 9.67
N ASN A 18 -16.51 -20.62 10.50
CA ASN A 18 -15.26 -19.99 10.09
C ASN A 18 -14.04 -20.93 10.16
N GLN A 19 -14.24 -22.23 10.36
CA GLN A 19 -13.17 -23.21 10.14
C GLN A 19 -12.94 -23.38 8.64
N VAL A 20 -12.18 -22.44 8.07
CA VAL A 20 -11.60 -22.59 6.74
C VAL A 20 -10.73 -23.84 6.78
N TYR A 21 -11.13 -24.85 6.01
CA TYR A 21 -10.30 -26.01 5.74
C TYR A 21 -9.07 -25.50 4.99
N VAL A 22 -7.95 -25.31 5.72
CA VAL A 22 -6.66 -25.03 5.10
C VAL A 22 -6.22 -26.33 4.47
N ASN A 23 -6.61 -26.54 3.22
CA ASN A 23 -5.83 -27.42 2.36
C ASN A 23 -4.47 -26.77 2.23
N ALA A 24 -3.51 -27.24 3.04
CA ALA A 24 -2.10 -27.04 2.75
C ALA A 24 -1.85 -27.71 1.40
N VAL A 25 -2.09 -26.97 0.32
CA VAL A 25 -1.58 -27.32 -0.99
C VAL A 25 -0.07 -27.22 -0.81
N ALA A 26 0.57 -28.36 -0.60
CA ALA A 26 1.98 -28.50 -0.92
C ALA A 26 2.09 -28.09 -2.38
N GLN A 27 2.42 -26.82 -2.63
CA GLN A 27 2.81 -26.38 -3.95
C GLN A 27 4.07 -27.15 -4.26
N ASP A 28 3.91 -28.25 -5.01
CA ASP A 28 5.01 -28.90 -5.68
C ASP A 28 5.84 -27.79 -6.33
N TYR A 29 7.09 -27.68 -5.90
CA TYR A 29 8.03 -26.69 -6.40
C TYR A 29 8.17 -26.93 -7.90
N VAL A 30 7.40 -26.18 -8.70
CA VAL A 30 7.51 -26.21 -10.15
C VAL A 30 8.92 -25.70 -10.46
N PRO A 31 9.79 -26.53 -11.08
CA PRO A 31 11.11 -26.09 -11.47
C PRO A 31 10.93 -24.86 -12.36
N ARG A 32 11.57 -23.74 -12.00
CA ARG A 32 11.63 -22.57 -12.87
C ARG A 32 12.26 -23.04 -14.17
N ASN A 33 11.45 -23.23 -15.22
CA ASN A 33 11.96 -23.41 -16.57
C ASN A 33 12.92 -22.25 -16.84
N ILE A 34 14.19 -22.58 -17.01
CA ILE A 34 15.30 -21.63 -17.20
C ILE A 34 15.13 -20.87 -18.53
N ASP A 35 14.22 -21.34 -19.39
CA ASP A 35 13.86 -20.77 -20.69
C ASP A 35 12.60 -19.88 -20.65
N ILE A 36 12.42 -19.07 -19.60
CA ILE A 36 11.58 -17.87 -19.78
C ILE A 36 12.40 -16.94 -20.66
N GLU A 37 11.98 -16.68 -21.90
CA GLU A 37 12.59 -15.67 -22.77
C GLU A 37 12.75 -14.36 -22.00
N ARG A 38 13.97 -14.09 -21.53
CA ARG A 38 14.32 -12.88 -20.77
C ARG A 38 14.49 -11.71 -21.74
N SER A 39 13.40 -11.35 -22.41
CA SER A 39 13.34 -10.05 -23.09
C SER A 39 13.33 -8.95 -22.02
N PRO A 40 14.18 -7.91 -22.16
CA PRO A 40 14.08 -6.71 -21.34
C PRO A 40 12.65 -6.19 -21.32
N LYS A 41 12.19 -5.77 -20.14
CA LYS A 41 10.86 -5.17 -19.94
C LYS A 41 11.04 -3.76 -19.42
N ASN A 42 10.11 -2.88 -19.76
CA ASN A 42 10.09 -1.52 -19.26
C ASN A 42 9.20 -1.46 -18.00
N ILE A 43 9.80 -1.15 -16.86
CA ILE A 43 9.16 -1.21 -15.55
C ILE A 43 9.08 0.22 -14.99
N LEU A 44 7.89 0.62 -14.55
CA LEU A 44 7.67 1.90 -13.86
C LEU A 44 7.50 1.63 -12.37
N VAL A 45 8.39 2.21 -11.56
CA VAL A 45 8.28 2.26 -10.10
C VAL A 45 7.64 3.59 -9.71
N GLY A 46 6.50 3.56 -9.04
CA GLY A 46 5.74 4.75 -8.67
C GLY A 46 5.57 4.90 -7.16
N SER A 47 5.90 6.08 -6.62
CA SER A 47 5.50 6.48 -5.25
C SER A 47 5.25 7.98 -5.24
N TYR A 48 4.05 8.42 -4.88
CA TYR A 48 3.75 9.85 -4.85
C TYR A 48 4.44 10.57 -3.69
N VAL A 49 4.36 10.04 -2.47
CA VAL A 49 4.91 10.71 -1.28
C VAL A 49 6.45 10.76 -1.30
N GLY A 50 7.10 9.77 -1.91
CA GLY A 50 8.55 9.80 -2.15
C GLY A 50 9.40 9.80 -0.87
N GLY A 51 8.87 9.29 0.24
CA GLY A 51 9.59 9.14 1.51
C GLY A 51 10.60 7.99 1.45
N ARG A 52 11.75 8.13 2.14
CA ARG A 52 12.82 7.10 2.13
C ARG A 52 12.33 5.73 2.63
N SER A 53 11.41 5.70 3.60
CA SER A 53 10.81 4.47 4.16
C SER A 53 9.97 3.68 3.14
N HIS A 54 9.45 4.32 2.10
CA HIS A 54 8.72 3.66 1.02
C HIS A 54 9.63 3.39 -0.18
N LEU A 55 10.42 4.40 -0.56
CA LEU A 55 11.24 4.31 -1.77
C LEU A 55 12.41 3.33 -1.63
N LYS A 56 13.13 3.33 -0.51
CA LYS A 56 14.36 2.52 -0.41
C LYS A 56 14.10 1.03 -0.67
N PRO A 57 13.11 0.36 -0.02
CA PRO A 57 12.83 -1.05 -0.28
C PRO A 57 12.40 -1.31 -1.74
N MET A 58 11.60 -0.41 -2.32
CA MET A 58 11.20 -0.51 -3.73
C MET A 58 12.40 -0.38 -4.67
N LEU A 59 13.38 0.47 -4.35
CA LEU A 59 14.57 0.70 -5.15
C LEU A 59 15.62 -0.42 -5.02
N ASP A 60 15.69 -1.07 -3.86
CA ASP A 60 16.49 -2.28 -3.69
C ASP A 60 15.96 -3.42 -4.60
N VAL A 61 14.63 -3.56 -4.71
CA VAL A 61 14.01 -4.46 -5.71
C VAL A 61 14.27 -3.99 -7.14
N ALA A 62 14.18 -2.68 -7.42
CA ALA A 62 14.45 -2.12 -8.74
C ALA A 62 15.89 -2.42 -9.20
N THR A 63 16.85 -2.38 -8.29
CA THR A 63 18.26 -2.69 -8.58
C THR A 63 18.43 -4.11 -9.08
N ILE A 64 17.81 -5.08 -8.39
CA ILE A 64 17.82 -6.49 -8.81
C ILE A 64 17.18 -6.65 -10.20
N LEU A 65 16.12 -5.89 -10.51
CA LEU A 65 15.48 -5.92 -11.82
C LEU A 65 16.37 -5.32 -12.92
N ILE A 66 17.09 -4.23 -12.63
CA ILE A 66 18.08 -3.64 -13.54
C ILE A 66 19.23 -4.62 -13.81
N GLU A 67 19.78 -5.25 -12.78
CA GLU A 67 20.84 -6.27 -12.90
C GLU A 67 20.40 -7.47 -13.75
N ARG A 68 19.10 -7.77 -13.77
CA ARG A 68 18.50 -8.81 -14.62
C ARG A 68 18.22 -8.35 -16.05
N GLY A 69 18.60 -7.13 -16.41
CA GLY A 69 18.49 -6.58 -17.76
C GLY A 69 17.15 -5.89 -18.07
N HIS A 70 16.35 -5.54 -17.06
CA HIS A 70 15.13 -4.75 -17.27
C HIS A 70 15.42 -3.24 -17.25
N ASN A 71 14.62 -2.47 -18.00
CA ASN A 71 14.68 -1.01 -17.98
C ASN A 71 13.75 -0.49 -16.90
N VAL A 72 14.28 0.14 -15.85
CA VAL A 72 13.47 0.64 -14.75
C VAL A 72 13.49 2.17 -14.72
N ILE A 73 12.31 2.77 -14.60
CA ILE A 73 12.14 4.20 -14.38
C ILE A 73 11.41 4.46 -13.06
N LEU A 74 11.84 5.49 -12.32
CA LEU A 74 11.20 5.94 -11.10
C LEU A 74 10.34 7.18 -11.38
N LEU A 75 9.07 7.15 -10.98
CA LEU A 75 8.18 8.31 -10.99
C LEU A 75 7.80 8.66 -9.54
N THR A 76 8.36 9.75 -9.02
CA THR A 76 8.18 10.18 -7.62
C THR A 76 8.22 11.69 -7.46
N THR A 77 7.70 12.23 -6.35
CA THR A 77 7.91 13.64 -5.98
C THR A 77 9.35 13.91 -5.52
N GLY A 78 9.78 15.14 -5.71
CA GLY A 78 11.13 15.62 -5.45
C GLY A 78 12.16 15.18 -6.47
N ASN A 79 13.40 15.54 -6.19
CA ASN A 79 14.57 14.90 -6.78
C ASN A 79 15.07 13.93 -5.72
N TYR A 80 14.72 12.65 -5.88
CA TYR A 80 15.41 11.59 -5.17
C TYR A 80 16.67 11.38 -5.99
N GLU A 81 17.68 12.23 -5.84
CA GLU A 81 18.94 12.04 -6.56
C GLU A 81 19.48 10.66 -6.17
N PRO A 82 19.37 9.63 -7.03
CA PRO A 82 19.79 8.29 -6.68
C PRO A 82 21.32 8.18 -6.79
N SER A 83 22.03 9.31 -6.89
CA SER A 83 23.34 9.45 -7.52
C SER A 83 24.46 8.73 -6.78
N SER A 84 24.28 8.36 -5.51
CA SER A 84 25.20 7.47 -4.79
C SER A 84 24.69 6.05 -4.59
N GLU A 85 23.40 5.84 -4.25
CA GLU A 85 22.86 4.52 -3.90
C GLU A 85 22.33 3.72 -5.10
N TYR A 86 21.82 4.37 -6.15
CA TYR A 86 21.20 3.72 -7.32
C TYR A 86 21.67 4.37 -8.64
N PRO A 87 22.97 4.30 -8.96
CA PRO A 87 23.53 4.98 -10.12
C PRO A 87 22.84 4.53 -11.42
N GLY A 88 22.49 5.49 -12.27
CA GLY A 88 21.90 5.22 -13.58
C GLY A 88 20.37 5.02 -13.59
N LEU A 89 19.69 5.02 -12.43
CA LEU A 89 18.23 4.97 -12.38
C LEU A 89 17.63 6.26 -12.96
N LYS A 90 16.85 6.14 -14.04
CA LYS A 90 16.12 7.27 -14.62
C LYS A 90 14.96 7.66 -13.70
N GLN A 91 14.95 8.90 -13.22
CA GLN A 91 13.83 9.46 -12.48
C GLN A 91 13.06 10.47 -13.36
N ILE A 92 11.73 10.41 -13.32
CA ILE A 92 10.82 11.46 -13.74
C ILE A 92 10.18 12.05 -12.47
N THR A 93 10.13 13.38 -12.35
CA THR A 93 9.59 14.03 -11.15
C THR A 93 8.09 14.32 -11.26
N LEU A 94 7.34 14.02 -10.20
CA LEU A 94 5.93 14.41 -10.06
C LEU A 94 5.76 15.87 -9.61
N GLY A 95 6.84 16.55 -9.22
CA GLY A 95 6.82 17.91 -8.68
C GLY A 95 7.72 18.05 -7.45
N PRO A 96 7.73 19.21 -6.77
CA PRO A 96 8.54 19.40 -5.57
C PRO A 96 8.09 18.49 -4.41
N LYS A 97 8.97 18.26 -3.42
CA LYS A 97 8.59 17.55 -2.19
C LYS A 97 7.66 18.44 -1.37
N TYR A 98 6.41 18.01 -1.21
CA TYR A 98 5.43 18.72 -0.37
C TYR A 98 5.65 18.45 1.12
N LEU A 99 6.20 17.28 1.46
CA LEU A 99 6.54 16.87 2.82
C LEU A 99 8.06 16.95 2.99
N THR A 100 8.57 18.10 3.41
CA THR A 100 9.98 18.20 3.79
C THR A 100 10.14 17.79 5.25
N ALA A 101 11.12 16.94 5.55
CA ALA A 101 11.49 16.58 6.93
C ALA A 101 11.90 17.79 7.77
N LYS A 102 12.17 18.96 7.15
CA LYS A 102 12.47 20.22 7.82
C LYS A 102 11.26 20.87 8.53
N ASN A 103 10.03 20.47 8.19
CA ASN A 103 8.80 21.03 8.79
C ASN A 103 8.07 20.04 9.70
N ARG A 104 8.68 18.89 10.04
CA ARG A 104 8.19 18.03 11.10
C ARG A 104 9.23 18.06 12.18
N ASP A 105 8.84 18.49 13.38
CA ASP A 105 9.59 18.08 14.54
C ASP A 105 9.60 16.55 14.51
N ILE A 106 10.77 15.94 14.55
CA ILE A 106 10.94 14.47 14.46
C ILE A 106 10.25 13.77 15.66
N GLN A 107 9.72 14.56 16.60
CA GLN A 107 8.96 14.18 17.79
C GLN A 107 7.44 14.40 17.70
N GLU A 108 6.87 15.02 16.66
CA GLU A 108 5.41 15.13 16.57
C GLU A 108 4.79 13.78 16.18
N ASP A 109 3.93 13.26 17.06
CA ASP A 109 3.18 12.02 16.84
C ASP A 109 2.45 12.05 15.50
N VAL A 110 2.78 11.11 14.61
CA VAL A 110 2.06 10.93 13.33
C VAL A 110 0.70 10.30 13.63
N ASP A 111 -0.30 11.14 13.90
CA ASP A 111 -1.67 10.71 14.12
C ASP A 111 -2.50 10.65 12.83
N TYR A 112 -3.74 10.16 12.93
CA TYR A 112 -4.65 10.09 11.80
C TYR A 112 -5.00 11.44 11.16
N ARG A 113 -4.85 12.57 11.87
CA ARG A 113 -5.08 13.92 11.33
C ARG A 113 -3.93 14.35 10.44
N SER A 114 -2.70 14.06 10.85
CA SER A 114 -1.51 14.22 10.00
C SER A 114 -1.65 13.42 8.71
N LEU A 115 -2.17 12.20 8.78
CA LEU A 115 -2.45 11.39 7.60
C LEU A 115 -3.64 11.92 6.77
N ALA A 116 -4.69 12.46 7.39
CA ALA A 116 -5.78 13.12 6.67
C ALA A 116 -5.28 14.29 5.81
N ARG A 117 -4.30 15.08 6.29
CA ARG A 117 -3.68 16.15 5.49
C ARG A 117 -2.90 15.60 4.29
N VAL A 118 -2.24 14.45 4.44
CA VAL A 118 -1.59 13.77 3.31
C VAL A 118 -2.64 13.34 2.28
N MET A 119 -3.75 12.74 2.72
CA MET A 119 -4.86 12.32 1.85
C MET A 119 -5.48 13.50 1.09
N GLU A 120 -5.62 14.65 1.73
CA GLU A 120 -6.10 15.88 1.09
C GLU A 120 -5.17 16.31 -0.05
N LEU A 121 -3.85 16.38 0.22
CA LEU A 121 -2.85 16.75 -0.78
C LEU A 121 -2.80 15.76 -1.95
N THR A 122 -2.85 14.46 -1.66
CA THR A 122 -2.82 13.41 -2.69
C THR A 122 -4.06 13.46 -3.57
N THR A 123 -5.23 13.72 -2.98
CA THR A 123 -6.51 13.84 -3.69
C THR A 123 -6.54 15.09 -4.57
N ALA A 124 -6.08 16.24 -4.04
CA ALA A 124 -6.01 17.49 -4.80
C ALA A 124 -5.06 17.41 -6.00
N ALA A 125 -3.97 16.64 -5.89
CA ALA A 125 -3.00 16.45 -6.97
C ALA A 125 -3.33 15.27 -7.92
N TYR A 126 -4.44 14.55 -7.69
CA TYR A 126 -4.73 13.29 -8.37
C TYR A 126 -4.74 13.41 -9.90
N ASN A 127 -5.48 14.37 -10.45
CA ASN A 127 -5.65 14.55 -11.89
C ASN A 127 -4.31 14.79 -12.62
N VAL A 128 -3.50 15.70 -12.07
CA VAL A 128 -2.17 16.04 -12.60
C VAL A 128 -1.25 14.83 -12.53
N ASN A 129 -1.25 14.12 -11.41
CA ASN A 129 -0.41 12.94 -11.25
C ASN A 129 -0.86 11.79 -12.17
N TYR A 130 -2.16 11.57 -12.31
CA TYR A 130 -2.72 10.55 -13.20
C TYR A 130 -2.23 10.76 -14.64
N GLU A 131 -2.33 11.99 -15.17
CA GLU A 131 -1.84 12.28 -16.52
C GLU A 131 -0.31 12.15 -16.63
N LYS A 132 0.46 12.51 -15.59
CA LYS A 132 1.92 12.26 -15.57
C LYS A 132 2.26 10.77 -15.61
N PHE A 133 1.61 9.94 -14.80
CA PHE A 133 1.79 8.49 -14.82
C PHE A 133 1.42 7.90 -16.18
N LYS A 134 0.28 8.31 -16.73
CA LYS A 134 -0.21 7.86 -18.04
C LYS A 134 0.72 8.25 -19.19
N ASN A 135 1.22 9.48 -19.21
CA ASN A 135 2.14 9.95 -20.24
C ASN A 135 3.49 9.23 -20.13
N ALA A 136 4.06 9.15 -18.92
CA ALA A 136 5.30 8.40 -18.69
C ALA A 136 5.16 6.93 -19.12
N ALA A 137 4.02 6.31 -18.83
CA ALA A 137 3.74 4.93 -19.23
C ALA A 137 3.71 4.73 -20.74
N LYS A 138 3.05 5.64 -21.47
CA LYS A 138 2.95 5.59 -22.94
C LYS A 138 4.28 5.90 -23.62
N GLU A 139 4.94 6.98 -23.21
CA GLU A 139 6.21 7.44 -23.81
C GLU A 139 7.35 6.44 -23.63
N ASN A 140 7.36 5.71 -22.52
CA ASN A 140 8.42 4.74 -22.20
C ASN A 140 7.98 3.29 -22.46
N ASN A 141 6.84 3.06 -23.13
CA ASN A 141 6.31 1.73 -23.46
C ASN A 141 6.31 0.77 -22.25
N ILE A 142 5.74 1.20 -21.13
CA ILE A 142 5.77 0.45 -19.87
C ILE A 142 5.01 -0.88 -19.99
N ASP A 143 5.64 -1.94 -19.52
CA ASP A 143 5.14 -3.31 -19.47
C ASP A 143 4.61 -3.69 -18.10
N LEU A 144 5.18 -3.14 -17.03
CA LEU A 144 4.87 -3.49 -15.64
C LEU A 144 4.92 -2.25 -14.75
N PHE A 145 3.96 -2.14 -13.83
CA PHE A 145 3.96 -1.13 -12.78
C PHE A 145 4.30 -1.76 -11.43
N ILE A 146 5.16 -1.09 -10.65
CA ILE A 146 5.38 -1.36 -9.23
C ILE A 146 4.95 -0.10 -8.49
N CYS A 147 3.80 -0.13 -7.86
CA CYS A 147 3.19 1.03 -7.23
C CYS A 147 3.24 0.89 -5.72
N ASP A 148 3.74 1.91 -5.03
CA ASP A 148 3.48 2.10 -3.60
C ASP A 148 1.97 1.97 -3.35
N ALA A 149 1.56 1.07 -2.47
CA ALA A 149 0.16 0.85 -2.14
C ALA A 149 -0.39 1.98 -1.26
N PHE A 150 0.49 2.77 -0.65
CA PHE A 150 0.11 3.88 0.20
C PHE A 150 -0.01 5.17 -0.61
N VAL A 151 -1.21 5.76 -0.60
CA VAL A 151 -1.53 7.10 -1.15
C VAL A 151 -0.97 7.40 -2.56
N ASN A 152 -0.92 6.38 -3.41
CA ASN A 152 -0.43 6.48 -4.79
C ASN A 152 -1.40 5.84 -5.80
N GLN A 153 -2.68 6.12 -5.60
CA GLN A 153 -3.80 5.66 -6.43
C GLN A 153 -3.62 5.97 -7.93
N PRO A 154 -3.07 7.13 -8.35
CA PRO A 154 -2.80 7.38 -9.77
C PRO A 154 -1.97 6.29 -10.46
N CYS A 155 -0.95 5.74 -9.79
CA CYS A 155 -0.11 4.68 -10.35
C CYS A 155 -0.92 3.40 -10.63
N ILE A 156 -1.72 2.98 -9.66
CA ILE A 156 -2.55 1.76 -9.73
C ILE A 156 -3.67 1.94 -10.77
N ASP A 157 -4.34 3.09 -10.76
CA ASP A 157 -5.45 3.38 -11.66
C ASP A 157 -4.96 3.49 -13.11
N VAL A 158 -3.81 4.12 -13.37
CA VAL A 158 -3.22 4.15 -14.73
C VAL A 158 -2.88 2.76 -15.21
N ALA A 159 -2.20 1.95 -14.39
CA ALA A 159 -1.82 0.59 -14.76
C ALA A 159 -3.04 -0.24 -15.16
N ASN A 160 -4.08 -0.21 -14.32
CA ASN A 160 -5.32 -0.93 -14.59
C ASN A 160 -6.06 -0.42 -15.84
N ASN A 161 -6.19 0.90 -16.03
CA ASN A 161 -6.87 1.45 -17.21
C ASN A 161 -6.08 1.21 -18.52
N LEU A 162 -4.76 1.04 -18.45
CA LEU A 162 -3.92 0.63 -19.57
C LEU A 162 -3.86 -0.89 -19.75
N ASN A 163 -4.58 -1.66 -18.93
CA ASN A 163 -4.52 -3.13 -18.87
C ASN A 163 -3.09 -3.66 -18.70
N LYS A 164 -2.28 -2.97 -17.89
CA LYS A 164 -0.91 -3.36 -17.55
C LYS A 164 -0.89 -4.04 -16.18
N PRO A 165 -0.09 -5.11 -15.99
CA PRO A 165 0.10 -5.72 -14.69
C PRO A 165 0.61 -4.69 -13.67
N VAL A 166 0.10 -4.78 -12.45
CA VAL A 166 0.50 -3.90 -11.34
C VAL A 166 0.86 -4.73 -10.12
N VAL A 167 2.04 -4.45 -9.59
CA VAL A 167 2.53 -4.97 -8.32
C VAL A 167 2.33 -3.88 -7.28
N GLY A 168 1.51 -4.14 -6.27
CA GLY A 168 1.42 -3.28 -5.09
C GLY A 168 2.64 -3.49 -4.22
N PHE A 169 3.25 -2.43 -3.73
CA PHE A 169 4.36 -2.50 -2.79
C PHE A 169 3.97 -1.78 -1.50
N THR A 170 4.14 -2.42 -0.34
CA THR A 170 3.88 -1.76 0.94
C THR A 170 5.02 -2.02 1.92
N SER A 171 5.54 -0.94 2.50
CA SER A 171 6.35 -1.00 3.73
C SER A 171 5.49 -0.84 4.98
N PHE A 172 4.20 -0.58 4.80
CA PHE A 172 3.23 -0.45 5.86
C PHE A 172 2.64 -1.82 6.20
N MET A 173 3.09 -2.40 7.32
CA MET A 173 2.56 -3.66 7.86
C MET A 173 1.11 -3.57 8.38
N GLN A 174 0.50 -2.38 8.31
CA GLN A 174 -0.88 -2.12 8.75
C GLN A 174 -1.95 -2.68 7.80
N LEU A 175 -1.55 -3.04 6.56
CA LEU A 175 -2.40 -3.81 5.65
C LEU A 175 -2.44 -5.31 6.01
N MET A 176 -1.68 -5.72 7.03
CA MET A 176 -1.70 -7.05 7.61
C MET A 176 -2.49 -7.03 8.91
N GLU A 177 -2.89 -8.20 9.41
CA GLU A 177 -3.71 -8.29 10.62
C GLU A 177 -3.12 -7.47 11.79
N PRO A 178 -3.98 -6.75 12.54
CA PRO A 178 -3.55 -6.04 13.73
C PRO A 178 -3.04 -7.05 14.76
N LYS A 179 -1.77 -6.92 15.15
CA LYS A 179 -1.14 -7.76 16.18
C LYS A 179 -0.85 -6.92 17.43
N PRO A 180 -0.93 -7.48 18.65
CA PRO A 180 -0.73 -6.74 19.91
C PRO A 180 0.68 -6.18 20.14
N TYR A 181 1.64 -6.48 19.27
CA TYR A 181 2.99 -5.93 19.33
C TYR A 181 3.25 -4.85 18.29
N LYS A 182 2.28 -4.58 17.40
CA LYS A 182 2.40 -3.54 16.38
C LYS A 182 1.94 -2.21 16.97
N SER A 183 2.88 -1.32 17.21
CA SER A 183 2.59 0.07 17.55
C SER A 183 2.24 0.84 16.28
N ASP A 184 1.06 1.45 16.24
CA ASP A 184 0.71 2.36 15.15
C ASP A 184 0.40 3.76 15.70
N PRO A 185 1.28 4.74 15.46
CA PRO A 185 1.06 6.11 15.91
C PRO A 185 -0.21 6.72 15.31
N VAL A 186 -0.71 6.23 14.16
CA VAL A 186 -1.94 6.71 13.52
C VAL A 186 -3.15 6.53 14.44
N PHE A 187 -3.20 5.43 15.19
CA PHE A 187 -4.29 5.14 16.13
C PHE A 187 -4.11 5.85 17.47
N GLY A 188 -2.91 6.34 17.82
CA GLY A 188 -2.65 6.95 19.13
C GLY A 188 -3.00 6.01 20.29
N CYS A 189 -2.68 4.73 20.13
CA CYS A 189 -2.98 3.67 21.08
C CYS A 189 -1.68 3.00 21.55
N ASN A 190 -1.67 2.56 22.80
CA ASN A 190 -0.54 1.82 23.34
C ASN A 190 -0.32 0.51 22.58
N ILE A 191 0.95 0.12 22.45
CA ILE A 191 1.38 -1.06 21.68
C ILE A 191 0.61 -2.30 22.14
N SER A 192 0.60 -2.52 23.46
CA SER A 192 -0.21 -3.55 24.11
C SER A 192 -1.38 -2.93 24.84
N LEU A 193 -2.56 -3.54 24.65
CA LEU A 193 -3.79 -3.22 25.36
C LEU A 193 -4.07 -4.20 26.52
N GLU A 194 -3.13 -5.10 26.83
CA GLU A 194 -3.31 -6.20 27.79
C GLU A 194 -3.62 -5.69 29.20
N ASN A 195 -2.94 -4.62 29.61
CA ASN A 195 -3.05 -4.00 30.93
C ASN A 195 -3.88 -2.71 30.93
N GLU A 196 -4.47 -2.33 29.81
CA GLU A 196 -5.28 -1.11 29.68
C GLU A 196 -6.68 -1.29 30.29
N PRO A 197 -7.33 -0.24 30.83
CA PRO A 197 -8.70 -0.33 31.27
C PRO A 197 -9.64 -0.64 30.10
N PHE A 198 -10.78 -1.27 30.39
CA PHE A 198 -11.76 -1.66 29.35
C PHE A 198 -12.09 -0.52 28.38
N PHE A 199 -12.25 0.71 28.89
CA PHE A 199 -12.59 1.86 28.07
C PHE A 199 -11.50 2.20 27.04
N GLU A 200 -10.22 2.11 27.41
CA GLU A 200 -9.12 2.33 26.44
C GLU A 200 -9.08 1.22 25.39
N ARG A 201 -9.30 -0.04 25.78
CA ARG A 201 -9.41 -1.14 24.80
C ARG A 201 -10.57 -0.92 23.84
N PHE A 202 -11.73 -0.52 24.35
CA PHE A 202 -12.92 -0.21 23.55
C PHE A 202 -12.68 0.98 22.61
N ARG A 203 -12.04 2.05 23.11
CA ARG A 203 -11.66 3.21 22.31
C ARG A 203 -10.75 2.79 21.16
N CYS A 204 -9.68 2.07 21.45
CA CYS A 204 -8.69 1.65 20.45
C CYS A 204 -9.22 0.62 19.45
N ALA A 205 -10.05 -0.33 19.89
CA ALA A 205 -10.56 -1.40 19.02
C ALA A 205 -11.75 -0.97 18.14
N LEU A 206 -12.55 0.03 18.57
CA LEU A 206 -13.79 0.39 17.87
C LEU A 206 -13.90 1.89 17.59
N VAL A 207 -13.80 2.74 18.61
CA VAL A 207 -14.07 4.19 18.45
C VAL A 207 -13.03 4.83 17.53
N GLN A 208 -11.75 4.52 17.72
CA GLN A 208 -10.65 5.09 16.97
C GLN A 208 -10.70 4.69 15.48
N PRO A 209 -10.85 3.39 15.09
CA PRO A 209 -11.08 3.02 13.70
C PRO A 209 -12.27 3.74 13.05
N LEU A 210 -13.38 3.91 13.77
CA LEU A 210 -14.56 4.62 13.26
C LEU A 210 -14.29 6.11 13.04
N GLN A 211 -13.56 6.76 13.95
CA GLN A 211 -13.15 8.16 13.79
C GLN A 211 -12.22 8.34 12.59
N ILE A 212 -11.26 7.43 12.40
CA ILE A 212 -10.34 7.42 11.26
C ILE A 212 -11.13 7.23 9.96
N ALA A 213 -12.03 6.24 9.90
CA ALA A 213 -12.87 5.99 8.74
C ALA A 213 -13.76 7.19 8.41
N TYR A 214 -14.34 7.84 9.43
CA TYR A 214 -15.13 9.06 9.25
C TYR A 214 -14.27 10.21 8.70
N ALA A 215 -13.06 10.41 9.24
CA ALA A 215 -12.13 11.44 8.78
C ALA A 215 -11.67 11.22 7.34
N TYR A 216 -11.53 9.97 6.88
CA TYR A 216 -11.07 9.66 5.52
C TYR A 216 -12.18 9.64 4.47
N ARG A 217 -13.44 9.45 4.89
CA ARG A 217 -14.62 9.44 4.02
C ARG A 217 -14.69 10.58 2.99
N PRO A 218 -14.46 11.87 3.33
CA PRO A 218 -14.54 12.95 2.34
C PRO A 218 -13.53 12.78 1.21
N PHE A 219 -12.30 12.37 1.51
CA PHE A 219 -11.25 12.18 0.50
C PHE A 219 -11.56 11.01 -0.42
N THR A 220 -12.08 9.90 0.12
CA THR A 220 -12.51 8.76 -0.70
C THR A 220 -13.63 9.16 -1.67
N ARG A 221 -14.60 9.96 -1.22
CA ARG A 221 -15.67 10.47 -2.09
C ARG A 221 -15.13 11.38 -3.18
N GLN A 222 -14.35 12.39 -2.79
CA GLN A 222 -13.76 13.33 -3.74
C GLN A 222 -12.88 12.61 -4.78
N LEU A 223 -12.10 11.62 -4.37
CA LEU A 223 -11.30 10.81 -5.29
C LEU A 223 -12.18 10.05 -6.29
N ASN A 224 -13.29 9.47 -5.84
CA ASN A 224 -14.22 8.79 -6.74
C ASN A 224 -14.91 9.78 -7.69
N ASP A 225 -15.32 10.96 -7.21
CA ASP A 225 -15.90 12.01 -8.05
C ASP A 225 -14.91 12.44 -9.16
N ILE A 226 -13.62 12.60 -8.83
CA ILE A 226 -12.57 12.93 -9.81
C ILE A 226 -12.40 11.78 -10.82
N ARG A 227 -12.40 10.52 -10.36
CA ARG A 227 -12.31 9.36 -11.25
C ARG A 227 -13.46 9.31 -12.24
N ASP A 228 -14.69 9.54 -11.76
CA ASP A 228 -15.89 9.58 -12.60
C ASP A 228 -15.81 10.71 -13.63
N GLN A 229 -15.40 11.92 -13.22
CA GLN A 229 -15.18 13.05 -14.13
C GLN A 229 -14.15 12.76 -15.22
N MET A 230 -13.13 11.95 -14.90
CA MET A 230 -12.07 11.55 -15.82
C MET A 230 -12.39 10.26 -16.60
N ASN A 231 -13.58 9.66 -16.42
CA ASN A 231 -13.96 8.36 -16.97
C ASN A 231 -12.97 7.23 -16.64
N ILE A 232 -12.38 7.28 -15.45
CA ILE A 232 -11.44 6.28 -14.93
C ILE A 232 -12.26 5.19 -14.25
N LYS A 233 -12.09 3.93 -14.67
CA LYS A 233 -12.71 2.81 -13.96
C LYS A 233 -12.09 2.71 -12.57
N SER A 234 -12.89 2.95 -11.54
CA SER A 234 -12.47 2.72 -10.15
C SER A 234 -12.26 1.23 -9.95
N VAL A 235 -11.01 0.81 -9.89
CA VAL A 235 -10.65 -0.57 -9.56
C VAL A 235 -10.26 -0.55 -8.09
N SER A 236 -10.90 -1.40 -7.29
CA SER A 236 -10.79 -1.43 -5.83
C SER A 236 -9.38 -1.85 -5.35
N GLY A 237 -8.36 -1.03 -5.60
CA GLY A 237 -6.97 -1.30 -5.24
C GLY A 237 -6.45 -2.65 -5.76
N LYS A 238 -7.07 -3.23 -6.81
CA LYS A 238 -6.69 -4.56 -7.29
C LYS A 238 -5.28 -4.49 -7.85
N VAL A 239 -4.40 -5.27 -7.23
CA VAL A 239 -3.06 -5.53 -7.71
C VAL A 239 -2.93 -7.00 -8.10
N SER A 240 -2.13 -7.27 -9.13
CA SER A 240 -1.88 -8.63 -9.61
C SER A 240 -0.99 -9.42 -8.63
N LEU A 241 -0.13 -8.70 -7.92
CA LEU A 241 0.80 -9.21 -6.92
C LEU A 241 1.01 -8.13 -5.86
N ALA A 242 1.19 -8.51 -4.60
CA ALA A 242 1.61 -7.61 -3.54
C ALA A 242 3.00 -8.01 -3.03
N LEU A 243 3.89 -7.03 -2.90
CA LEU A 243 5.17 -7.15 -2.21
C LEU A 243 5.06 -6.38 -0.90
N ILE A 244 5.45 -7.05 0.18
CA ILE A 244 5.44 -6.48 1.53
C ILE A 244 6.90 -6.46 2.00
N ASP A 245 7.37 -5.29 2.45
CA ASP A 245 8.69 -5.15 3.07
C ASP A 245 8.67 -5.78 4.46
N THR A 246 8.90 -7.08 4.51
CA THR A 246 8.93 -7.89 5.74
C THR A 246 9.83 -9.11 5.56
N PHE A 247 10.12 -9.80 6.65
CA PHE A 247 10.89 -11.05 6.65
C PHE A 247 9.99 -12.25 6.97
N PHE A 248 10.26 -13.38 6.32
CA PHE A 248 9.57 -14.63 6.64
C PHE A 248 9.81 -15.00 8.11
N GLY A 249 8.73 -15.33 8.83
CA GLY A 249 8.77 -15.65 10.26
C GLY A 249 8.66 -14.44 11.19
N PHE A 250 8.72 -13.21 10.66
CA PHE A 250 8.41 -12.01 11.44
C PHE A 250 6.90 -11.75 11.53
N GLU A 251 6.19 -12.04 10.45
CA GLU A 251 4.74 -11.89 10.33
C GLU A 251 4.09 -13.24 10.00
N VAL A 252 2.92 -13.51 10.60
CA VAL A 252 2.09 -14.66 10.21
C VAL A 252 1.25 -14.22 9.00
N ILE A 253 1.59 -14.73 7.82
CA ILE A 253 0.85 -14.47 6.59
C ILE A 253 -0.42 -15.31 6.61
N TYR A 254 -1.57 -14.68 6.89
CA TYR A 254 -2.86 -15.24 6.52
C TYR A 254 -3.23 -14.66 5.16
N ILE A 255 -3.24 -15.51 4.14
CA ILE A 255 -3.78 -15.15 2.82
C ILE A 255 -5.30 -15.06 3.01
N LEU A 256 -5.84 -13.84 2.91
CA LEU A 256 -7.29 -13.57 2.85
C LEU A 256 -7.84 -13.87 1.46
#